data_AF-I8QP82-F1
#
_entry.id   AF-I8QP82-F1
#
_cell.length_a   1.000
_cell.length_b   1.000
_cell.length_c   1.000
_cell.angle_alpha   90.00
_cell.angle_beta   90.00
_cell.angle_gamma   90.00
#
_symmetry.space_group_name_H-M   'P 1'
#
loop_
_entity.id
_entity.type
_entity.pdbx_description
1 polymer ?
#
loop_
_entity_poly.entity_id
_entity_poly.type
_entity_poly.pdbx_seq_one_letter_code
_entity_poly.pdbx_strand_id
1 'polypeptide(L)'
;MSGDGTNSDDGSSVTCVTSPVAGAARLVDVTIHSTAMNADETVRLLLPTDYDAQPDRTWPVLYLLHGGASSSDEASNHTDWTAHTDVENRTAGRNVIVVMPDAGSAGWYSDWVDDPARWETFHTVEVRCRGTP
;
A
#
# COMPACT_ATOMS: atom_id res chain seq x y z
N MET A 1 -24.49 -1.10 20.18
CA MET A 1 -23.12 -0.94 20.71
C MET A 1 -22.25 -0.73 19.49
N SER A 2 -21.83 0.50 19.25
CA SER A 2 -21.27 1.00 17.99
C SER A 2 -19.75 1.08 18.06
N GLY A 3 -19.07 0.64 16.99
CA GLY A 3 -17.66 0.87 16.73
C GLY A 3 -17.48 0.79 15.21
N ASP A 4 -17.30 1.95 14.58
CA ASP A 4 -17.19 2.14 13.13
C ASP A 4 -15.74 1.85 12.70
N GLY A 5 -15.49 0.64 12.24
CA GLY A 5 -14.17 0.17 11.85
C GLY A 5 -13.87 0.48 10.39
N THR A 6 -13.35 1.66 10.09
CA THR A 6 -12.54 1.96 8.87
C THR A 6 -11.70 3.25 8.96
N ASN A 7 -11.76 4.00 10.08
CA ASN A 7 -11.05 5.27 10.23
C ASN A 7 -9.79 5.11 11.10
N SER A 8 -8.68 5.71 10.65
CA SER A 8 -7.46 5.93 11.42
C SER A 8 -7.67 7.05 12.46
N ASP A 9 -6.84 7.07 13.50
CA ASP A 9 -6.87 8.11 14.56
C ASP A 9 -6.63 9.53 14.02
N ASP A 10 -6.01 9.64 12.83
CA ASP A 10 -5.75 10.90 12.12
C ASP A 10 -6.88 11.32 11.16
N GLY A 11 -7.94 10.52 11.03
CA GLY A 11 -9.07 10.78 10.14
C GLY A 11 -8.93 10.17 8.74
N SER A 12 -7.79 9.56 8.41
CA SER A 12 -7.62 8.81 7.17
C SER A 12 -8.48 7.56 7.15
N SER A 13 -8.93 7.11 5.99
CA SER A 13 -9.89 6.01 5.91
C SER A 13 -9.76 5.20 4.64
N VAL A 14 -10.06 3.90 4.72
CA VAL A 14 -10.13 3.05 3.53
C VAL A 14 -11.41 3.41 2.76
N THR A 15 -11.27 3.87 1.52
CA THR A 15 -12.38 4.26 0.65
C THR A 15 -12.77 3.17 -0.33
N CYS A 16 -11.82 2.32 -0.74
CA CYS A 16 -12.07 1.22 -1.67
C CYS A 16 -11.14 0.03 -1.40
N VAL A 17 -11.65 -1.19 -1.60
CA VAL A 17 -10.85 -2.41 -1.64
C VAL A 17 -11.22 -3.20 -2.89
N THR A 18 -10.25 -3.45 -3.76
CA THR A 18 -10.38 -4.33 -4.93
C THR A 18 -9.66 -5.64 -4.66
N SER A 19 -10.41 -6.73 -4.44
CA SER A 19 -9.86 -8.05 -4.13
C SER A 19 -10.68 -9.18 -4.77
N PRO A 20 -10.04 -10.10 -5.52
CA PRO A 20 -8.72 -9.94 -6.11
C PRO A 20 -8.74 -8.88 -7.23
N VAL A 21 -7.60 -8.27 -7.52
CA VAL A 21 -7.42 -7.53 -8.77
C VAL A 21 -7.68 -8.48 -9.95
N ALA A 22 -8.44 -8.02 -10.95
CA ALA A 22 -8.86 -8.86 -12.06
C ALA A 22 -7.65 -9.51 -12.77
N GLY A 23 -7.64 -10.85 -12.83
CA GLY A 23 -6.55 -11.63 -13.44
C GLY A 23 -5.39 -11.97 -12.49
N ALA A 24 -5.39 -11.50 -11.23
CA ALA A 24 -4.31 -11.72 -10.28
C ALA A 24 -4.85 -12.13 -8.89
N ALA A 25 -4.95 -13.43 -8.64
CA ALA A 25 -5.67 -14.01 -7.49
C ALA A 25 -5.14 -13.62 -6.10
N ARG A 26 -3.90 -13.12 -5.99
CA ARG A 26 -3.27 -12.74 -4.71
C ARG A 26 -3.05 -11.24 -4.56
N LEU A 27 -3.43 -10.46 -5.58
CA LEU A 27 -3.30 -9.01 -5.54
C LEU A 27 -4.57 -8.38 -4.98
N VAL A 28 -4.37 -7.43 -4.08
CA VAL A 28 -5.44 -6.60 -3.49
C VAL A 28 -5.01 -5.15 -3.61
N ASP A 29 -5.87 -4.30 -4.12
CA ASP A 29 -5.65 -2.85 -4.08
C ASP A 29 -6.53 -2.25 -2.98
N VAL A 30 -5.92 -1.44 -2.11
CA VAL A 30 -6.60 -0.70 -1.06
C VAL A 30 -6.40 0.79 -1.33
N THR A 31 -7.49 1.51 -1.56
CA THR A 31 -7.47 2.98 -1.70
C THR A 31 -7.79 3.60 -0.34
N ILE A 32 -6.95 4.55 0.06
CA ILE A 32 -7.00 5.23 1.35
C ILE A 32 -7.15 6.72 1.07
N HIS A 33 -8.21 7.32 1.60
CA HIS A 33 -8.23 8.78 1.74
C HIS A 33 -7.25 9.17 2.83
N SER A 34 -6.13 9.77 2.44
CA SER A 34 -5.07 10.20 3.34
C SER A 34 -5.29 11.64 3.77
N THR A 35 -5.36 11.85 5.08
CA THR A 35 -5.45 13.21 5.64
C THR A 35 -4.13 13.94 5.46
N ALA A 36 -2.99 13.26 5.60
CA ALA A 36 -1.66 13.83 5.40
C ALA A 36 -1.42 14.30 3.95
N MET A 37 -2.03 13.63 2.98
CA MET A 37 -1.94 13.97 1.55
C MET A 37 -3.10 14.85 1.06
N ASN A 38 -4.21 14.90 1.82
CA ASN A 38 -5.49 15.47 1.38
C ASN A 38 -5.91 14.93 -0.01
N ALA A 39 -5.68 13.64 -0.23
CA ALA A 39 -5.88 12.95 -1.49
C ALA A 39 -6.12 11.46 -1.25
N ASP A 40 -6.63 10.77 -2.27
CA ASP A 40 -6.76 9.32 -2.26
C ASP A 40 -5.48 8.70 -2.80
N GLU A 41 -4.85 7.87 -1.99
CA GLU A 41 -3.62 7.13 -2.32
C GLU A 41 -3.91 5.63 -2.34
N THR A 42 -3.28 4.89 -3.24
CA THR A 42 -3.53 3.44 -3.37
C THR A 42 -2.32 2.63 -2.94
N VAL A 43 -2.58 1.57 -2.19
CA VAL A 43 -1.59 0.59 -1.76
C VAL A 43 -1.95 -0.75 -2.36
N ARG A 44 -1.03 -1.32 -3.14
CA ARG A 44 -1.16 -2.69 -3.62
C ARG A 44 -0.55 -3.66 -2.63
N LEU A 45 -1.31 -4.70 -2.31
CA LEU A 45 -0.90 -5.80 -1.48
C LEU A 45 -0.76 -7.05 -2.33
N LEU A 46 0.27 -7.82 -2.05
CA LEU A 46 0.40 -9.17 -2.53
C LEU A 46 0.38 -10.12 -1.33
N LEU A 47 -0.68 -10.91 -1.26
CA LEU A 47 -0.96 -11.79 -0.14
C LEU A 47 -0.23 -13.14 -0.28
N PRO A 48 0.23 -13.74 0.84
CA PRO A 48 0.67 -15.13 0.88
C PRO A 48 -0.42 -16.07 0.35
N THR A 49 -0.02 -17.18 -0.27
CA THR A 49 -0.96 -18.16 -0.84
C THR A 49 -1.95 -18.70 0.21
N ASP A 50 -1.51 -18.87 1.46
CA ASP A 50 -2.33 -19.43 2.54
C ASP A 50 -2.97 -18.35 3.43
N TYR A 51 -3.03 -17.09 2.98
CA TYR A 51 -3.52 -15.97 3.80
C TYR A 51 -4.93 -16.22 4.34
N ASP A 52 -5.88 -16.55 3.46
CA ASP A 52 -7.28 -16.80 3.85
C ASP A 52 -7.46 -18.09 4.68
N ALA A 53 -6.54 -19.04 4.53
CA ALA A 53 -6.56 -20.29 5.29
C ALA A 53 -5.99 -20.15 6.71
N GLN A 54 -5.30 -19.05 7.01
CA GLN A 54 -4.64 -18.79 8.29
C GLN A 54 -4.99 -17.39 8.82
N PRO A 55 -6.29 -17.10 9.08
CA PRO A 55 -6.76 -15.76 9.44
C PRO A 55 -6.15 -15.23 10.76
N ASP A 56 -5.77 -16.13 11.68
CA ASP A 56 -5.19 -15.76 12.97
C ASP A 56 -3.66 -15.63 12.95
N ARG A 57 -3.02 -15.89 11.79
CA ARG A 57 -1.57 -15.83 11.67
C ARG A 57 -1.09 -14.39 11.52
N THR A 58 -0.07 -14.03 12.30
CA THR A 58 0.73 -12.84 12.03
C THR A 58 1.71 -13.10 10.90
N TRP A 59 1.65 -12.27 9.87
CA TRP A 59 2.53 -12.34 8.71
C TRP A 59 3.61 -11.25 8.77
N PRO A 60 4.88 -11.55 8.46
CA PRO A 60 5.86 -10.50 8.23
C PRO A 60 5.45 -9.67 7.01
N VAL A 61 5.78 -8.38 7.06
CA VAL A 61 5.42 -7.40 6.04
C VAL A 61 6.70 -6.88 5.38
N LEU A 62 6.73 -6.88 4.05
CA LEU A 62 7.77 -6.27 3.23
C LEU A 62 7.19 -5.05 2.51
N TYR A 63 7.71 -3.86 2.81
CA TYR A 63 7.44 -2.66 2.02
C TYR A 63 8.36 -2.63 0.80
N LEU A 64 7.79 -2.76 -0.39
CA LEU A 64 8.50 -2.78 -1.67
C LEU A 64 8.20 -1.48 -2.41
N LEU A 65 9.09 -0.51 -2.23
CA LEU A 65 8.96 0.84 -2.74
C LEU A 65 9.34 0.90 -4.22
N HIS A 66 8.56 1.60 -5.04
CA HIS A 66 8.87 1.81 -6.45
C HIS A 66 9.91 2.92 -6.65
N GLY A 67 10.39 3.07 -7.88
CA GLY A 67 11.33 4.12 -8.26
C GLY A 67 10.61 5.43 -8.64
N GLY A 68 11.38 6.44 -9.03
CA GLY A 68 10.81 7.63 -9.66
C GLY A 68 10.54 7.40 -11.15
N ALA A 69 9.65 8.21 -11.73
CA ALA A 69 9.38 8.22 -13.15
C ALA A 69 10.67 8.46 -13.96
N SER A 70 10.90 7.64 -14.99
CA SER A 70 12.09 7.73 -15.84
C SER A 70 11.98 8.81 -16.93
N SER A 71 10.77 9.29 -17.20
CA SER A 71 10.47 10.40 -18.13
C SER A 71 9.18 11.11 -17.72
N SER A 72 8.88 12.28 -18.32
CA SER A 72 7.63 13.03 -18.04
C SER A 72 6.36 12.31 -18.47
N ASP A 73 6.48 11.33 -19.37
CA ASP A 73 5.35 10.59 -19.92
C ASP A 73 5.14 9.24 -19.21
N GLU A 74 6.05 8.89 -18.28
CA GLU A 74 5.91 7.70 -17.44
C GLU A 74 5.34 8.06 -16.08
N ALA A 75 4.26 7.39 -15.68
CA ALA A 75 3.79 7.42 -14.30
C ALA A 75 4.50 6.32 -13.50
N SER A 76 4.99 6.65 -12.31
CA SER A 76 5.45 5.68 -11.32
C SER A 76 4.46 5.64 -10.17
N ASN A 77 3.96 4.45 -9.84
CA ASN A 77 2.93 4.25 -8.81
C ASN A 77 2.97 2.84 -8.19
N HIS A 78 1.95 2.53 -7.38
CA HIS A 78 1.76 1.24 -6.70
C HIS A 78 1.76 -0.01 -7.61
N THR A 79 1.64 0.15 -8.93
CA THR A 79 1.63 -0.96 -9.89
C THR A 79 2.99 -1.28 -10.51
N ASP A 80 4.00 -0.41 -10.38
CA ASP A 80 5.28 -0.49 -11.10
C ASP A 80 5.93 -1.88 -11.02
N TRP A 81 6.03 -2.45 -9.82
CA TRP A 81 6.63 -3.76 -9.62
C TRP A 81 5.84 -4.89 -10.32
N THR A 82 4.52 -4.84 -10.28
CA THR A 82 3.66 -5.84 -10.94
C THR A 82 3.57 -5.65 -12.45
N ALA A 83 3.72 -4.43 -12.95
CA ALA A 83 3.68 -4.13 -14.38
C ALA A 83 4.99 -4.47 -15.09
N HIS A 84 6.12 -4.34 -14.39
CA HIS A 84 7.46 -4.40 -15.00
C HIS A 84 8.34 -5.54 -14.49
N THR A 85 7.85 -6.38 -13.56
CA THR A 85 8.62 -7.52 -13.03
C THR A 85 7.77 -8.77 -12.83
N ASP A 86 8.41 -9.87 -12.43
CA ASP A 86 7.77 -11.13 -12.04
C ASP A 86 7.55 -11.24 -10.52
N VAL A 87 7.38 -10.12 -9.81
CA VAL A 87 7.28 -10.06 -8.33
C VAL A 87 6.25 -11.03 -7.76
N GLU A 88 5.13 -11.27 -8.47
CA GLU A 88 4.14 -12.25 -8.06
C GLU A 88 4.73 -13.66 -7.98
N ASN A 89 5.43 -14.11 -9.02
CA ASN A 89 6.06 -15.41 -9.06
C ASN A 89 7.23 -15.51 -8.06
N ARG A 90 7.99 -14.43 -7.87
CA ARG A 90 9.13 -14.40 -6.93
C ARG A 90 8.70 -14.56 -5.49
N THR A 91 7.50 -14.11 -5.16
CA THR A 91 6.94 -14.11 -3.81
C THR A 91 5.95 -15.26 -3.59
N ALA A 92 5.57 -16.00 -4.64
CA ALA A 92 4.76 -17.20 -4.53
C ALA A 92 5.39 -18.22 -3.56
N GLY A 93 4.58 -18.79 -2.67
CA GLY A 93 5.03 -19.75 -1.64
C GLY A 93 5.86 -19.13 -0.51
N ARG A 94 6.08 -17.81 -0.50
CA ARG A 94 6.70 -17.12 0.62
C ARG A 94 5.64 -16.69 1.62
N ASN A 95 5.98 -16.81 2.90
CA ASN A 95 5.11 -16.41 4.00
C ASN A 95 5.29 -14.91 4.33
N VAL A 96 5.04 -14.01 3.37
CA VAL A 96 5.22 -12.57 3.53
C VAL A 96 4.10 -11.81 2.81
N ILE A 97 3.55 -10.78 3.46
CA ILE A 97 2.71 -9.79 2.79
C ILE A 97 3.64 -8.76 2.15
N VAL A 98 3.53 -8.55 0.84
CA VAL A 98 4.28 -7.48 0.16
C VAL A 98 3.37 -6.29 -0.03
N VAL A 99 3.81 -5.13 0.44
CA VAL A 99 3.10 -3.85 0.39
C VAL A 99 3.82 -2.95 -0.60
N MET A 100 3.10 -2.51 -1.63
CA MET A 100 3.58 -1.64 -2.71
C MET A 100 2.74 -0.36 -2.67
N PRO A 101 3.13 0.63 -1.86
CA PRO A 101 2.40 1.88 -1.75
C PRO A 101 2.71 2.82 -2.93
N ASP A 102 1.77 3.69 -3.25
CA ASP A 102 2.01 4.85 -4.11
C ASP A 102 2.88 5.90 -3.40
N ALA A 103 3.69 6.62 -4.17
CA ALA A 103 4.55 7.69 -3.69
C ALA A 103 4.50 8.94 -4.55
N GLY A 104 3.56 9.00 -5.50
CA GLY A 104 3.47 10.05 -6.48
C GLY A 104 4.69 10.13 -7.41
N SER A 105 4.65 11.04 -8.38
CA SER A 105 5.70 11.17 -9.40
C SER A 105 7.05 11.67 -8.87
N ALA A 106 7.05 12.35 -7.72
CA ALA A 106 8.25 12.93 -7.10
C ALA A 106 8.19 13.00 -5.56
N GLY A 107 7.38 12.15 -4.90
CA GLY A 107 7.27 12.20 -3.44
C GLY A 107 8.51 11.73 -2.69
N TRP A 108 9.31 10.84 -3.30
CA TRP A 108 10.55 10.30 -2.72
C TRP A 108 10.40 9.82 -1.27
N TYR A 109 9.20 9.35 -0.91
CA TYR A 109 8.87 8.85 0.44
C TYR A 109 9.20 9.85 1.55
N SER A 110 9.19 11.15 1.23
CA SER A 110 9.72 12.21 2.07
C SER A 110 8.73 13.34 2.26
N ASP A 111 8.76 13.91 3.45
CA ASP A 111 8.05 15.11 3.81
C ASP A 111 8.87 16.35 3.38
N TRP A 112 8.65 16.83 2.15
CA TRP A 112 9.40 17.98 1.62
C TRP A 112 9.03 19.29 2.32
N VAL A 113 9.98 20.23 2.41
CA VAL A 113 9.81 21.51 3.12
C VAL A 113 8.82 22.44 2.40
N ASP A 114 8.85 22.43 1.06
CA ASP A 114 8.06 23.33 0.21
C ASP A 114 6.90 22.61 -0.51
N ASP A 115 6.55 21.39 -0.07
CA ASP A 115 5.42 20.61 -0.59
C ASP A 115 4.40 20.38 0.53
N PRO A 116 3.10 20.71 0.33
CA PRO A 116 2.07 20.35 1.29
C PRO A 116 1.86 18.83 1.43
N ALA A 117 2.25 18.02 0.45
CA ALA A 117 2.17 16.57 0.52
C ALA A 117 3.17 15.99 1.55
N ARG A 118 2.67 15.10 2.41
CA ARG A 118 3.43 14.49 3.52
C ARG A 118 3.62 12.99 3.31
N TRP A 119 4.47 12.63 2.33
CA TRP A 119 4.69 11.25 1.92
C TRP A 119 5.32 10.39 3.02
N GLU A 120 6.24 10.90 3.84
CA GLU A 120 6.81 10.11 4.95
C GLU A 120 5.72 9.77 5.96
N THR A 121 4.85 10.73 6.27
CA THR A 121 3.73 10.55 7.20
C THR A 121 2.76 9.48 6.69
N PHE A 122 2.34 9.56 5.43
CA PHE A 122 1.50 8.55 4.80
C PHE A 122 2.10 7.14 4.95
N HIS A 123 3.38 6.97 4.59
CA HIS A 123 4.05 5.66 4.55
C HIS A 123 4.38 5.06 5.93
N THR A 124 4.60 5.90 6.94
CA THR A 124 5.10 5.45 8.25
C THR A 124 4.05 5.49 9.35
N VAL A 125 2.98 6.24 9.17
CA VAL A 125 1.92 6.40 10.17
C VAL A 125 0.61 5.82 9.66
N GLU A 126 0.15 6.23 8.47
CA GLU A 126 -1.20 5.92 8.00
C GLU A 126 -1.32 4.50 7.43
N VAL A 127 -0.33 4.03 6.68
CA VAL A 127 -0.34 2.68 6.08
C VAL A 127 0.33 1.61 6.94
N ARG A 128 0.72 1.95 8.18
CA ARG A 128 1.21 0.97 9.14
C ARG A 128 0.05 0.44 9.99
N CYS A 129 -0.04 -0.88 10.11
CA CYS A 129 -0.76 -1.46 11.24
C CYS A 129 -0.02 -1.13 12.54
N ARG A 130 -0.55 -0.24 13.38
CA ARG A 130 -0.12 -0.14 14.78
C ARG A 130 -0.49 -1.44 15.49
N GLY A 131 0.51 -2.21 15.91
CA GLY A 131 0.30 -3.21 16.95
C GLY A 131 -0.07 -2.48 18.24
N THR A 132 -1.22 -2.83 18.84
CA THR A 132 -1.48 -2.48 20.22
C THR A 132 -0.37 -3.07 21.10
N PRO A 133 0.24 -2.30 22.02
CA PRO A 133 1.23 -2.84 22.95
C PRO A 133 0.68 -3.96 23.82
#